data_AF-A0AAU6BE16-F1
#
_entry.id   AF-A0AAU6BE16-F1
#
_cell.length_a   1.000
_cell.length_b   1.000
_cell.length_c   1.000
_cell.angle_alpha   90.00
_cell.angle_beta   90.00
_cell.angle_gamma   90.00
#
_symmetry.space_group_name_H-M   'P 1'
#
loop_
_entity.id
_entity.type
_entity.pdbx_description
1 polymer ?
#
loop_
_entity_poly.entity_id
_entity_poly.type
_entity_poly.pdbx_seq_one_letter_code
_entity_poly.pdbx_strand_id
1 'polypeptide(L)'
;MAWRSEEFGESHEGIVGAVLADGSEPKSVYLDVGSGSCGFETREWWAYNGWLGRPKAAGWRASCACGWRGESHPIDWDRVEDHDLDDLDTSDAYDDWWEHINAVERRTVPLPEQLSDLMEQLEERLDALADTAPVAALKAVAMLERMAGRVGKEAAYGAQADDMSDESLGNALGLSASMAQSRLDRYLRPHC
;
A
#
# COMPACT_ATOMS: atom_id res chain seq x y z
N MET A 1 -11.02 1.47 -6.51
CA MET A 1 -9.72 2.16 -6.41
C MET A 1 -8.91 1.49 -5.32
N ALA A 2 -7.60 1.32 -5.52
CA ALA A 2 -6.74 0.71 -4.50
C ALA A 2 -6.33 1.71 -3.40
N TRP A 3 -6.18 1.22 -2.18
CA TRP A 3 -5.73 1.96 -1.00
C TRP A 3 -4.25 1.69 -0.76
N ARG A 4 -3.51 2.72 -0.35
CA ARG A 4 -2.07 2.63 -0.02
C ARG A 4 -1.79 3.50 1.20
N SER A 5 -0.90 3.05 2.08
CA SER A 5 -0.30 3.92 3.09
C SER A 5 0.98 4.53 2.54
N GLU A 6 1.36 5.71 3.02
CA GLU A 6 2.61 6.35 2.62
C GLU A 6 3.84 5.53 3.03
N GLU A 7 3.78 4.90 4.21
CA GLU A 7 4.89 4.14 4.80
C GLU A 7 5.18 2.83 4.06
N PHE A 8 4.14 2.07 3.70
CA PHE A 8 4.27 0.71 3.17
C PHE A 8 3.95 0.60 1.67
N GLY A 9 3.27 1.58 1.11
CA GLY A 9 2.98 1.68 -0.33
C GLY A 9 2.40 0.38 -0.90
N GLU A 10 3.01 -0.10 -1.99
CA GLU A 10 2.54 -1.28 -2.74
C GLU A 10 2.70 -2.61 -1.98
N SER A 11 3.52 -2.68 -0.93
CA SER A 11 3.63 -3.91 -0.11
C SER A 11 2.31 -4.26 0.58
N HIS A 12 1.52 -3.24 0.89
CA HIS A 12 0.25 -3.38 1.58
C HIS A 12 -0.90 -2.68 0.83
N GLU A 13 -0.81 -2.63 -0.52
CA GLU A 13 -1.91 -2.13 -1.33
C GLU A 13 -3.20 -2.91 -1.03
N GLY A 14 -4.26 -2.18 -0.68
CA GLY A 14 -5.57 -2.71 -0.34
C GLY A 14 -6.57 -2.52 -1.47
N ILE A 15 -7.50 -3.46 -1.62
CA ILE A 15 -8.67 -3.33 -2.50
C ILE A 15 -9.92 -3.90 -1.81
N VAL A 16 -11.09 -3.52 -2.31
CA VAL A 16 -12.34 -4.23 -2.02
C VAL A 16 -12.44 -5.45 -2.95
N GLY A 17 -11.87 -6.57 -2.53
CA GLY A 17 -11.77 -7.80 -3.31
C GLY A 17 -13.09 -8.57 -3.40
N ALA A 18 -13.31 -9.22 -4.55
CA ALA A 18 -14.48 -10.07 -4.78
C ALA A 18 -14.40 -11.42 -4.04
N VAL A 19 -15.53 -11.87 -3.51
CA VAL A 19 -15.69 -13.21 -2.90
C VAL A 19 -16.77 -13.97 -3.66
N LEU A 20 -16.47 -15.18 -4.14
CA LEU A 20 -17.41 -16.05 -4.83
C LEU A 20 -18.33 -16.79 -3.85
N ALA A 21 -19.38 -17.43 -4.36
CA ALA A 21 -20.36 -18.16 -3.54
C ALA A 21 -19.76 -19.32 -2.72
N ASP A 22 -18.61 -19.86 -3.15
CA ASP A 22 -17.86 -20.89 -2.42
C ASP A 22 -16.86 -20.30 -1.40
N GLY A 23 -16.85 -18.97 -1.23
CA GLY A 23 -15.93 -18.24 -0.35
C GLY A 23 -14.54 -18.00 -0.94
N SER A 24 -14.27 -18.43 -2.18
CA SER A 24 -12.97 -18.23 -2.84
C SER A 24 -12.84 -16.85 -3.50
N GLU A 25 -11.61 -16.45 -3.79
CA GLU A 25 -11.34 -15.25 -4.61
C GLU A 25 -11.27 -15.64 -6.09
N PRO A 26 -11.92 -14.88 -6.98
CA PRO A 26 -11.82 -15.15 -8.40
C PRO A 26 -10.44 -14.78 -8.94
N LYS A 27 -10.12 -15.36 -10.11
CA LYS A 27 -9.02 -14.85 -10.94
C LYS A 27 -9.35 -13.43 -11.39
N SER A 28 -8.33 -12.61 -11.56
CA SER A 28 -8.52 -11.24 -12.03
C SER A 28 -9.20 -11.20 -13.39
N VAL A 29 -10.02 -10.17 -13.62
CA VAL A 29 -10.65 -9.91 -14.91
C VAL A 29 -9.91 -8.81 -15.64
N TYR A 30 -9.76 -8.99 -16.96
CA TYR A 30 -9.19 -7.99 -17.84
C TYR A 30 -10.31 -7.10 -18.40
N LEU A 31 -10.20 -5.80 -18.17
CA LEU A 31 -11.10 -4.79 -18.72
C LEU A 31 -10.43 -4.13 -19.92
N ASP A 32 -11.05 -4.31 -21.09
CA ASP A 32 -10.64 -3.62 -22.32
C ASP A 32 -11.20 -2.19 -22.29
N VAL A 33 -10.31 -1.24 -22.04
CA VAL A 33 -10.61 0.19 -22.07
C VAL A 33 -10.18 0.75 -23.44
N GLY A 34 -10.86 0.28 -24.50
CA GLY A 34 -10.90 0.84 -25.86
C GLY A 34 -9.63 1.47 -26.48
N SER A 35 -9.19 0.96 -27.64
CA SER A 35 -8.20 1.53 -28.60
C SER A 35 -6.79 1.91 -28.09
N GLY A 36 -6.52 1.89 -26.78
CA GLY A 36 -5.19 2.00 -26.19
C GLY A 36 -4.60 0.63 -25.87
N SER A 37 -3.26 0.51 -25.84
CA SER A 37 -2.54 -0.74 -25.58
C SER A 37 -2.43 -1.13 -24.09
N CYS A 38 -3.29 -0.62 -23.22
CA CYS A 38 -3.28 -0.94 -21.79
C CYS A 38 -4.71 -1.31 -21.37
N GLY A 39 -4.99 -2.61 -21.23
CA GLY A 39 -6.14 -3.03 -20.45
C GLY A 39 -5.79 -3.10 -18.97
N PHE A 40 -6.83 -3.03 -18.17
CA PHE A 40 -6.75 -2.96 -16.71
C PHE A 40 -7.15 -4.31 -16.13
N GLU A 41 -6.29 -4.90 -15.31
CA GLU A 41 -6.58 -6.15 -14.59
C GLU A 41 -7.02 -5.82 -13.16
N THR A 42 -8.17 -6.34 -12.72
CA THR A 42 -8.68 -6.09 -11.36
C THR A 42 -9.30 -7.33 -10.73
N ARG A 43 -9.30 -7.35 -9.40
CA ARG A 43 -10.00 -8.31 -8.53
C ARG A 43 -11.08 -7.65 -7.69
N GLU A 44 -11.38 -6.39 -7.95
CA GLU A 44 -12.39 -5.66 -7.21
C GLU A 44 -13.81 -6.19 -7.47
N TRP A 45 -14.63 -6.27 -6.44
CA TRP A 45 -15.96 -6.90 -6.47
C TRP A 45 -16.87 -6.39 -7.60
N TRP A 46 -16.83 -5.09 -7.89
CA TRP A 46 -17.67 -4.45 -8.91
C TRP A 46 -17.42 -5.02 -10.32
N ALA A 47 -16.23 -5.57 -10.57
CA ALA A 47 -15.89 -6.17 -11.86
C ALA A 47 -16.50 -7.58 -12.05
N TYR A 48 -17.09 -8.15 -11.00
CA TYR A 48 -17.67 -9.50 -10.93
C TYR A 48 -19.19 -9.44 -10.73
N ASN A 49 -19.90 -8.79 -11.64
CA ASN A 49 -21.35 -8.65 -11.63
C ASN A 49 -22.09 -9.70 -12.48
N GLY A 50 -21.37 -10.61 -13.15
CA GLY A 50 -21.94 -11.60 -14.07
C GLY A 50 -22.00 -11.16 -15.53
N TRP A 51 -21.71 -9.89 -15.84
CA TRP A 51 -21.75 -9.38 -17.20
C TRP A 51 -20.66 -9.99 -18.07
N LEU A 52 -20.94 -10.16 -19.37
CA LEU A 52 -20.04 -10.78 -20.36
C LEU A 52 -19.53 -12.19 -19.94
N GLY A 53 -20.31 -12.93 -19.17
CA GLY A 53 -19.97 -14.29 -18.72
C GLY A 53 -18.92 -14.34 -17.61
N ARG A 54 -18.65 -13.21 -16.94
CA ARG A 54 -17.77 -13.16 -15.78
C ARG A 54 -18.40 -13.87 -14.58
N PRO A 55 -17.61 -14.36 -13.61
CA PRO A 55 -18.16 -14.81 -12.34
C PRO A 55 -18.95 -13.68 -11.66
N LYS A 56 -20.03 -14.05 -10.96
CA LYS A 56 -20.79 -13.14 -10.12
C LYS A 56 -20.31 -13.28 -8.67
N ALA A 57 -19.83 -12.20 -8.06
CA ALA A 57 -19.42 -12.21 -6.66
C ALA A 57 -20.63 -12.46 -5.76
N ALA A 58 -20.48 -13.27 -4.71
CA ALA A 58 -21.49 -13.43 -3.67
C ALA A 58 -21.26 -12.45 -2.50
N GLY A 59 -20.05 -11.89 -2.41
CA GLY A 59 -19.67 -10.94 -1.38
C GLY A 59 -18.42 -10.15 -1.76
N TRP A 60 -17.99 -9.29 -0.85
CA TRP A 60 -16.73 -8.55 -0.93
C TRP A 60 -15.99 -8.61 0.40
N ARG A 61 -14.70 -8.31 0.38
CA ARG A 61 -13.85 -8.15 1.57
C ARG A 61 -12.67 -7.25 1.32
N ALA A 62 -12.06 -6.74 2.38
CA ALA A 62 -10.73 -6.16 2.28
C ALA A 62 -9.71 -7.21 1.81
N SER A 63 -8.90 -6.88 0.82
CA SER A 63 -7.82 -7.72 0.32
C SER A 63 -6.53 -6.93 0.21
N CYS A 64 -5.48 -7.40 0.86
CA CYS A 64 -4.18 -6.75 0.87
C CYS A 64 -3.18 -7.52 -0.02
N ALA A 65 -2.30 -6.79 -0.71
CA ALA A 65 -1.23 -7.33 -1.55
C ALA A 65 -0.31 -8.31 -0.80
N CYS A 66 -0.14 -8.13 0.52
CA CYS A 66 0.64 -9.06 1.35
C CYS A 66 -0.03 -10.42 1.61
N GLY A 67 -1.27 -10.62 1.14
CA GLY A 67 -2.03 -11.86 1.32
C GLY A 67 -3.03 -11.83 2.48
N TRP A 68 -3.04 -10.77 3.30
CA TRP A 68 -4.06 -10.60 4.35
C TRP A 68 -5.45 -10.36 3.76
N ARG A 69 -6.48 -10.84 4.45
CA ARG A 69 -7.89 -10.78 4.06
C ARG A 69 -8.75 -10.38 5.25
N GLY A 70 -9.63 -9.40 5.03
CA GLY A 70 -10.63 -8.96 6.00
C GLY A 70 -11.87 -9.84 6.04
N GLU A 71 -12.87 -9.39 6.80
CA GLU A 71 -14.17 -10.02 6.91
C GLU A 71 -14.92 -10.00 5.57
N SER A 72 -15.73 -11.02 5.33
CA SER A 72 -16.49 -11.15 4.07
C SER A 72 -17.93 -10.70 4.28
N HIS A 73 -18.36 -9.74 3.47
CA HIS A 73 -19.68 -9.13 3.53
C HIS A 73 -20.48 -9.56 2.30
N PRO A 74 -21.72 -10.03 2.44
CA PRO A 74 -22.53 -10.48 1.33
C PRO A 74 -22.98 -9.31 0.45
N ILE A 75 -23.09 -9.55 -0.86
CA ILE A 75 -23.70 -8.59 -1.80
C ILE A 75 -25.15 -8.98 -2.03
N ASP A 76 -26.07 -8.07 -1.72
CA ASP A 76 -27.46 -8.19 -2.12
C ASP A 76 -27.65 -7.57 -3.50
N TRP A 77 -27.50 -8.39 -4.54
CA TRP A 77 -27.62 -7.95 -5.92
C TRP A 77 -29.03 -7.48 -6.30
N ASP A 78 -30.06 -7.79 -5.52
CA ASP A 78 -31.41 -7.27 -5.76
C ASP A 78 -31.51 -5.79 -5.37
N ARG A 79 -30.57 -5.29 -4.56
CA ARG A 79 -30.47 -3.88 -4.12
C ARG A 79 -29.42 -3.07 -4.87
N VAL A 80 -28.54 -3.73 -5.60
CA VAL A 80 -27.51 -3.08 -6.42
C VAL A 80 -28.09 -2.90 -7.82
N GLU A 81 -28.59 -1.70 -8.12
CA GLU A 81 -29.06 -1.37 -9.47
C GLU A 81 -27.88 -1.41 -10.45
N ASP A 82 -28.09 -1.90 -11.68
CA ASP A 82 -27.05 -2.20 -12.69
C ASP A 82 -26.13 -1.00 -13.06
N HIS A 83 -26.48 0.22 -12.62
CA HIS A 83 -25.75 1.46 -12.89
C HIS A 83 -25.17 2.16 -11.65
N ASP A 84 -25.50 1.72 -10.44
CA ASP A 84 -25.11 2.37 -9.18
C ASP A 84 -24.21 1.44 -8.33
N LEU A 85 -23.23 0.81 -8.97
CA LEU A 85 -22.22 -0.02 -8.28
C LEU A 85 -21.40 0.79 -7.26
N ASP A 86 -21.33 2.10 -7.41
CA ASP A 86 -20.62 3.02 -6.53
C ASP A 86 -21.39 3.32 -5.22
N ASP A 87 -22.69 2.98 -5.14
CA ASP A 87 -23.55 3.25 -3.97
C ASP A 87 -23.46 2.17 -2.89
N LEU A 88 -22.79 1.04 -3.18
CA LEU A 88 -22.57 0.01 -2.17
C LEU A 88 -21.51 0.51 -1.16
N ASP A 89 -21.96 0.77 0.06
CA ASP A 89 -21.06 1.13 1.16
C ASP A 89 -20.09 -0.03 1.46
N THR A 90 -18.82 0.23 1.19
CA THR A 90 -17.70 -0.69 1.41
C THR A 90 -16.71 -0.12 2.42
N SER A 91 -17.14 0.85 3.24
CA SER A 91 -16.31 1.47 4.27
C SER A 91 -15.76 0.45 5.28
N ASP A 92 -16.54 -0.57 5.66
CA ASP A 92 -16.06 -1.65 6.53
C ASP A 92 -14.78 -2.31 5.99
N ALA A 93 -14.65 -2.49 4.65
CA ALA A 93 -13.44 -3.06 4.06
C ALA A 93 -12.23 -2.12 4.15
N TYR A 94 -12.46 -0.80 4.12
CA TYR A 94 -11.39 0.17 4.34
C TYR A 94 -10.94 0.15 5.80
N ASP A 95 -11.87 0.11 6.76
CA ASP A 95 -11.57 0.06 8.18
C ASP A 95 -10.80 -1.22 8.55
N ASP A 96 -11.26 -2.37 8.04
CA ASP A 96 -10.57 -3.66 8.10
C ASP A 96 -9.12 -3.55 7.59
N TRP A 97 -8.94 -2.95 6.41
CA TRP A 97 -7.61 -2.76 5.82
C TRP A 97 -6.75 -1.81 6.68
N TRP A 98 -7.33 -0.72 7.20
CA TRP A 98 -6.62 0.24 8.04
C TRP A 98 -6.17 -0.38 9.37
N GLU A 99 -7.03 -1.17 10.02
CA GLU A 99 -6.65 -1.94 11.20
C GLU A 99 -5.52 -2.92 10.90
N HIS A 100 -5.55 -3.56 9.74
CA HIS A 100 -4.45 -4.39 9.26
C HIS A 100 -3.14 -3.60 9.09
N ILE A 101 -3.17 -2.40 8.48
CA ILE A 101 -1.98 -1.54 8.34
C ILE A 101 -1.41 -1.17 9.71
N ASN A 102 -2.25 -0.76 10.67
CA ASN A 102 -1.82 -0.47 12.03
C ASN A 102 -1.21 -1.71 12.72
N ALA A 103 -1.72 -2.90 12.43
CA ALA A 103 -1.17 -4.14 12.96
C ALA A 103 0.18 -4.51 12.33
N VAL A 104 0.43 -4.12 11.07
CA VAL A 104 1.72 -4.24 10.40
C VAL A 104 2.73 -3.28 11.02
N GLU A 105 2.36 -2.00 11.17
CA GLU A 105 3.20 -0.97 11.78
C GLU A 105 3.68 -1.38 13.18
N ARG A 106 2.78 -1.87 14.04
CA ARG A 106 3.16 -2.34 15.39
C ARG A 106 4.14 -3.53 15.42
N ARG A 107 4.34 -4.22 14.30
CA ARG A 107 5.28 -5.35 14.17
C ARG A 107 6.62 -4.93 13.57
N THR A 108 6.72 -3.73 13.00
CA THR A 108 7.98 -3.21 12.46
C THR A 108 8.93 -2.80 13.58
N VAL A 109 10.18 -2.53 13.24
CA VAL A 109 11.16 -2.01 14.20
C VAL A 109 10.75 -0.58 14.56
N PRO A 110 10.42 -0.29 15.83
CA PRO A 110 9.97 1.04 16.21
C PRO A 110 11.14 2.02 16.16
N LEU A 111 10.85 3.23 15.67
CA LEU A 111 11.76 4.36 15.87
C LEU A 111 11.72 4.79 17.34
N PRO A 112 12.84 5.29 17.89
CA PRO A 112 12.81 5.96 19.20
C PRO A 112 11.81 7.12 19.19
N GLU A 113 10.95 7.23 20.21
CA GLU A 113 9.87 8.24 20.29
C GLU A 113 10.37 9.67 19.98
N GLN A 114 11.50 10.06 20.58
CA GLN A 114 12.11 11.38 20.34
C GLN A 114 12.48 11.64 18.88
N LEU A 115 12.82 10.59 18.12
CA LEU A 115 13.11 10.70 16.70
C LEU A 115 11.83 10.82 15.89
N SER A 116 10.79 10.05 16.22
CA SER A 116 9.47 10.17 15.61
C SER A 116 8.90 11.59 15.79
N ASP A 117 8.90 12.10 17.03
CA ASP A 117 8.44 13.46 17.35
C ASP A 117 9.22 14.54 16.58
N LEU A 118 10.52 14.31 16.35
CA LEU A 118 11.36 15.25 15.61
C LEU A 118 11.04 15.24 14.11
N MET A 119 10.70 14.07 13.55
CA MET A 119 10.31 13.94 12.15
C MET A 119 8.97 14.62 11.90
N GLU A 120 7.98 14.42 12.78
CA GLU A 120 6.67 15.10 12.72
C GLU A 120 6.84 16.63 12.79
N GLN A 121 7.60 17.13 13.76
CA GLN A 121 7.88 18.57 13.87
C GLN A 121 8.63 19.14 12.66
N LEU A 122 9.48 18.34 12.01
CA LEU A 122 10.19 18.76 10.81
C LEU A 122 9.22 18.86 9.62
N GLU A 123 8.34 17.90 9.45
CA GLU A 123 7.28 17.90 8.43
C GLU A 123 6.40 19.14 8.55
N GLU A 124 5.83 19.40 9.73
CA GLU A 124 4.99 20.59 9.98
C GLU A 124 5.70 21.90 9.59
N ARG A 125 7.01 22.00 9.88
CA ARG A 125 7.81 23.17 9.55
C ARG A 125 8.09 23.28 8.05
N LEU A 126 8.28 22.16 7.37
CA LEU A 126 8.51 22.13 5.92
C LEU A 126 7.24 22.48 5.17
N ASP A 127 6.07 22.04 5.64
CA ASP A 127 4.77 22.41 5.08
C ASP A 127 4.53 23.91 5.21
N ALA A 128 4.69 24.47 6.42
CA ALA A 128 4.59 25.91 6.63
C ALA A 128 5.62 26.71 5.80
N LEU A 129 6.81 26.15 5.57
CA LEU A 129 7.83 26.76 4.72
C LEU A 129 7.46 26.65 3.24
N ALA A 130 6.82 25.57 2.80
CA ALA A 130 6.36 25.39 1.43
C ALA A 130 5.30 26.44 1.07
N ASP A 131 4.39 26.74 2.00
CA ASP A 131 3.36 27.76 1.84
C ASP A 131 3.93 29.19 1.73
N THR A 132 4.98 29.48 2.50
CA THR A 132 5.50 30.86 2.65
C THR A 132 6.73 31.14 1.78
N ALA A 133 7.55 30.13 1.51
CA ALA A 133 8.80 30.22 0.75
C ALA A 133 9.14 28.89 0.04
N PRO A 134 8.41 28.50 -1.01
CA PRO A 134 8.50 27.18 -1.64
C PRO A 134 9.91 26.82 -2.17
N VAL A 135 10.66 27.79 -2.68
CA VAL A 135 12.05 27.55 -3.12
C VAL A 135 12.99 27.26 -1.94
N ALA A 136 12.73 27.85 -0.77
CA ALA A 136 13.47 27.54 0.45
C ALA A 136 13.10 26.14 0.99
N ALA A 137 11.82 25.75 0.91
CA ALA A 137 11.38 24.40 1.21
C ALA A 137 12.08 23.36 0.33
N LEU A 138 12.13 23.56 -1.00
CA LEU A 138 12.88 22.67 -1.91
C LEU A 138 14.37 22.58 -1.54
N LYS A 139 14.99 23.68 -1.10
CA LYS A 139 16.37 23.67 -0.63
C LYS A 139 16.54 22.83 0.64
N ALA A 140 15.59 22.90 1.57
CA ALA A 140 15.59 22.09 2.79
C ALA A 140 15.37 20.60 2.47
N VAL A 141 14.42 20.26 1.58
CA VAL A 141 14.22 18.89 1.09
C VAL A 141 15.50 18.33 0.47
N ALA A 142 16.19 19.09 -0.38
CA ALA A 142 17.46 18.65 -0.94
C ALA A 142 18.55 18.40 0.12
N MET A 143 18.51 19.11 1.27
CA MET A 143 19.39 18.83 2.41
C MET A 143 19.03 17.51 3.08
N LEU A 144 17.74 17.22 3.24
CA LEU A 144 17.25 15.97 3.81
C LEU A 144 17.57 14.77 2.92
N GLU A 145 17.38 14.88 1.61
CA GLU A 145 17.75 13.83 0.64
C GLU A 145 19.23 13.46 0.74
N ARG A 146 20.12 14.47 0.84
CA ARG A 146 21.56 14.22 1.04
C ARG A 146 21.86 13.57 2.39
N MET A 147 21.15 13.96 3.44
CA MET A 147 21.30 13.35 4.76
C MET A 147 20.85 11.89 4.73
N ALA A 148 19.66 11.62 4.19
CA ALA A 148 19.07 10.31 4.03
C ALA A 148 19.96 9.39 3.18
N GLY A 149 20.55 9.90 2.09
CA GLY A 149 21.49 9.13 1.26
C GLY A 149 22.74 8.69 2.04
N ARG A 150 23.34 9.58 2.85
CA ARG A 150 24.52 9.24 3.65
C ARG A 150 24.20 8.27 4.79
N VAL A 151 23.19 8.58 5.60
CA VAL A 151 22.78 7.76 6.74
C VAL A 151 22.23 6.41 6.27
N GLY A 152 21.42 6.41 5.22
CA GLY A 152 20.86 5.20 4.63
C GLY A 152 21.95 4.26 4.11
N LYS A 153 23.03 4.78 3.53
CA LYS A 153 24.18 3.97 3.12
C LYS A 153 24.88 3.30 4.30
N GLU A 154 25.11 4.02 5.39
CA GLU A 154 25.70 3.44 6.61
C GLU A 154 24.78 2.37 7.23
N ALA A 155 23.48 2.66 7.33
CA ALA A 155 22.49 1.71 7.83
C ALA A 155 22.40 0.45 6.95
N ALA A 156 22.44 0.60 5.62
CA ALA A 156 22.40 -0.53 4.70
C ALA A 156 23.63 -1.43 4.79
N TYR A 157 24.83 -0.85 4.98
CA TYR A 157 26.01 -1.67 5.26
C TYR A 157 25.92 -2.39 6.61
N GLY A 158 25.36 -1.73 7.63
CA GLY A 158 25.10 -2.36 8.92
C GLY A 158 24.17 -3.57 8.79
N ALA A 159 23.01 -3.37 8.15
CA ALA A 159 22.03 -4.44 7.92
C ALA A 159 22.59 -5.59 7.06
N GLN A 160 23.43 -5.29 6.05
CA GLN A 160 24.12 -6.32 5.26
C GLN A 160 25.14 -7.11 6.09
N ALA A 161 25.85 -6.46 7.01
CA ALA A 161 26.83 -7.11 7.88
C ALA A 161 26.18 -8.04 8.92
N ASP A 162 24.94 -7.74 9.32
CA ASP A 162 24.15 -8.55 10.24
C ASP A 162 23.54 -9.82 9.59
N ASP A 163 23.75 -10.02 8.28
CA ASP A 163 23.32 -11.21 7.50
C ASP A 163 21.83 -11.57 7.70
N MET A 164 20.98 -10.54 7.77
CA MET A 164 19.54 -10.72 7.91
C MET A 164 18.95 -11.36 6.64
N SER A 165 18.13 -12.40 6.79
CA SER A 165 17.31 -12.94 5.69
C SER A 165 16.35 -11.87 5.14
N ASP A 166 16.06 -11.90 3.83
CA ASP A 166 15.12 -10.98 3.17
C ASP A 166 13.75 -10.93 3.87
N GLU A 167 13.24 -12.06 4.39
CA GLU A 167 11.97 -12.11 5.12
C GLU A 167 12.04 -11.37 6.46
N SER A 168 13.15 -11.53 7.19
CA SER A 168 13.37 -10.81 8.45
C SER A 168 13.51 -9.30 8.22
N LEU A 169 14.20 -8.91 7.16
CA LEU A 169 14.31 -7.50 6.77
C LEU A 169 12.95 -6.93 6.35
N GLY A 170 12.17 -7.69 5.58
CA GLY A 170 10.80 -7.33 5.20
C GLY A 170 9.90 -7.10 6.41
N ASN A 171 9.86 -8.06 7.34
CA ASN A 171 9.09 -7.95 8.58
C ASN A 171 9.53 -6.75 9.44
N ALA A 172 10.84 -6.53 9.57
CA ALA A 172 11.39 -5.41 10.32
C ALA A 172 10.99 -4.04 9.75
N LEU A 173 10.79 -3.94 8.44
CA LEU A 173 10.43 -2.70 7.75
C LEU A 173 8.94 -2.60 7.37
N GLY A 174 8.13 -3.62 7.64
CA GLY A 174 6.73 -3.69 7.19
C GLY A 174 6.58 -3.78 5.67
N LEU A 175 7.55 -4.39 4.99
CA LEU A 175 7.59 -4.50 3.52
C LEU A 175 7.60 -5.96 3.08
N SER A 176 7.26 -6.19 1.81
CA SER A 176 7.61 -7.46 1.16
C SER A 176 9.13 -7.63 1.10
N ALA A 177 9.59 -8.89 1.14
CA ALA A 177 11.01 -9.24 1.08
C ALA A 177 11.72 -8.58 -0.13
N SER A 178 11.08 -8.58 -1.30
CA SER A 178 11.63 -7.97 -2.51
C SER A 178 11.71 -6.44 -2.45
N MET A 179 10.72 -5.77 -1.84
CA MET A 179 10.74 -4.32 -1.66
C MET A 179 11.74 -3.89 -0.59
N ALA A 180 11.87 -4.68 0.48
CA ALA A 180 12.89 -4.50 1.51
C ALA A 180 14.30 -4.62 0.92
N GLN A 181 14.55 -5.67 0.14
CA GLN A 181 15.82 -5.86 -0.56
C GLN A 181 16.08 -4.73 -1.57
N SER A 182 15.06 -4.31 -2.32
CA SER A 182 15.17 -3.16 -3.24
C SER A 182 15.50 -1.85 -2.52
N ARG A 183 15.00 -1.66 -1.29
CA ARG A 183 15.32 -0.50 -0.44
C ARG A 183 16.77 -0.59 0.06
N LEU A 184 17.23 -1.76 0.50
CA LEU A 184 18.61 -2.00 0.89
C LEU A 184 19.59 -1.73 -0.26
N ASP A 185 19.34 -2.36 -1.42
CA ASP A 185 20.16 -2.22 -2.62
C ASP A 185 20.26 -0.77 -3.10
N ARG A 186 19.19 0.01 -2.97
CA ARG A 186 19.16 1.43 -3.32
C ARG A 186 20.23 2.23 -2.57
N TYR A 187 20.44 1.94 -1.29
CA TYR A 187 21.41 2.63 -0.45
C TYR A 187 22.82 2.04 -0.55
N LEU A 188 22.95 0.77 -0.95
CA LEU A 188 24.25 0.15 -1.22
C LEU A 188 24.85 0.59 -2.55
N ARG A 189 24.02 0.99 -3.52
CA ARG A 189 24.50 1.51 -4.81
C ARG A 189 25.22 2.85 -4.62
N PRO A 190 26.42 3.04 -5.21
CA PRO A 190 27.02 4.36 -5.28
C PRO A 190 26.06 5.28 -6.05
N HIS A 191 25.68 6.42 -5.47
CA HIS A 191 25.09 7.51 -6.25
C HIS A 191 26.16 7.96 -7.25
N CYS A 192 26.01 7.60 -8.52
CA CYS A 192 26.78 8.18 -9.62
C CYS A 192 26.31 9.62 -9.89
#